data_AF-A0A383WEV5-F1
#
_entry.id   AF-A0A383WEV5-F1
#
_cell.length_a   1.000
_cell.length_b   1.000
_cell.length_c   1.000
_cell.angle_alpha   90.00
_cell.angle_beta   90.00
_cell.angle_gamma   90.00
#
_symmetry.space_group_name_H-M   'P 1'
#
loop_
_entity.id
_entity.type
_entity.pdbx_description
1 polymer ?
#
loop_
_entity_poly.entity_id
_entity_poly.type
_entity_poly.pdbx_seq_one_letter_code
_entity_poly.pdbx_strand_id
1 'polypeptide(L)'
;MHHAGDAVGLSEVLKELKVLKEQQQQLQSGQQQLLILEEQQQQLQSEQQQLLTEQQQLLTELQSEQQQLLTEQQQNYQGLILDLFHPTSSIASSKELKRYRDGAFAFYYGSSSCAAYTCMVTGMECSAGELVAGHIYRQQWPKSWLAKVGITLHDSSNIIIMQPQLERAFHKWQWIVLPGPDDYKVHVLYPPFLDDPMQQYISGNAGKGMRWQDIHGGKLKLPGLARPLRRLCGFHAALAIQNAEVQGWVPKGSVVLPDTSWDSPTCDKQLMQQFLNSVELCGAWRLQMSETAEDDSDAG
;
A
#
# COMPACT_ATOMS: atom_id res chain seq x y z
N MET A 1 -15.08 -117.61 -1.85
CA MET A 1 -15.30 -116.41 -0.99
C MET A 1 -14.09 -116.38 -0.05
N HIS A 2 -13.17 -115.43 -0.03
CA HIS A 2 -13.25 -113.99 -0.17
C HIS A 2 -11.90 -113.44 -0.65
N HIS A 3 -11.87 -112.81 -1.82
CA HIS A 3 -10.84 -111.83 -2.18
C HIS A 3 -11.60 -110.54 -2.50
N ALA A 4 -11.84 -109.71 -1.48
CA ALA A 4 -12.47 -108.40 -1.66
C ALA A 4 -12.20 -107.39 -0.52
N GLY A 5 -11.51 -107.77 0.57
CA GLY A 5 -11.40 -106.93 1.78
C GLY A 5 -10.24 -105.92 1.82
N ASP A 6 -9.06 -106.25 1.26
CA ASP A 6 -7.84 -105.44 1.46
C ASP A 6 -7.71 -104.23 0.51
N ALA A 7 -8.45 -104.21 -0.59
CA ALA A 7 -8.41 -103.09 -1.54
C ALA A 7 -9.18 -101.85 -1.03
N VAL A 8 -10.09 -102.03 -0.07
CA VAL A 8 -10.93 -100.95 0.47
C VAL A 8 -10.14 -100.07 1.45
N GLY A 9 -9.34 -100.66 2.35
CA GLY A 9 -8.55 -99.91 3.32
C GLY A 9 -7.41 -99.07 2.72
N LEU A 10 -6.73 -99.58 1.68
CA LEU A 10 -5.69 -98.83 0.95
C LEU A 10 -6.27 -97.66 0.12
N SER A 11 -7.49 -97.81 -0.38
CA SER A 11 -8.22 -96.77 -1.11
C SER A 11 -8.60 -95.59 -0.21
N GLU A 12 -9.04 -95.86 1.02
CA GLU A 12 -9.34 -94.84 2.04
C GLU A 12 -8.08 -94.05 2.42
N VAL A 13 -6.98 -94.73 2.68
CA VAL A 13 -5.69 -94.11 3.05
C VAL A 13 -5.11 -93.26 1.92
N LEU A 14 -5.23 -93.71 0.67
CA LEU A 14 -4.82 -92.92 -0.50
C LEU A 14 -5.67 -91.66 -0.70
N LYS A 15 -6.97 -91.71 -0.39
CA LYS A 15 -7.83 -90.52 -0.40
C LYS A 15 -7.41 -89.51 0.67
N GLU A 16 -7.15 -89.96 1.89
CA GLU A 16 -6.71 -89.09 2.99
C GLU A 16 -5.36 -88.44 2.69
N LEU A 17 -4.40 -89.20 2.15
CA LEU A 17 -3.11 -88.65 1.71
C LEU A 17 -3.25 -87.61 0.61
N LYS A 18 -4.21 -87.78 -0.31
CA LYS A 18 -4.48 -86.81 -1.37
C LYS A 18 -5.06 -85.51 -0.81
N VAL A 19 -6.01 -85.62 0.13
CA VAL A 19 -6.59 -84.47 0.84
C VAL A 19 -5.53 -83.73 1.66
N LEU A 20 -4.66 -84.45 2.38
CA LEU A 20 -3.56 -83.85 3.14
C LEU A 20 -2.55 -83.13 2.24
N LYS A 21 -2.25 -83.70 1.06
CA LYS A 21 -1.35 -83.08 0.08
C LYS A 21 -1.96 -81.80 -0.51
N GLU A 22 -3.26 -81.82 -0.79
CA GLU A 22 -4.02 -80.65 -1.24
C GLU A 22 -4.07 -79.56 -0.15
N GLN A 23 -4.29 -79.92 1.11
CA GLN A 23 -4.22 -78.99 2.24
C GLN A 23 -2.83 -78.39 2.44
N GLN A 24 -1.77 -79.20 2.31
CA GLN A 24 -0.40 -78.72 2.42
C GLN A 24 -0.06 -77.71 1.30
N GLN A 25 -0.53 -77.96 0.08
CA GLN A 25 -0.38 -77.04 -1.04
C GLN A 25 -1.17 -75.73 -0.82
N GLN A 26 -2.38 -75.81 -0.29
CA GLN A 26 -3.17 -74.62 0.07
C GLN A 26 -2.52 -73.79 1.17
N LEU A 27 -1.96 -74.42 2.20
CA LEU A 27 -1.22 -73.73 3.26
C LEU A 27 0.01 -73.01 2.72
N GLN A 28 0.79 -73.66 1.84
CA GLN A 28 1.94 -73.01 1.20
C GLN A 28 1.53 -71.84 0.32
N SER A 29 0.46 -72.00 -0.48
CA SER A 29 -0.08 -70.91 -1.29
C SER A 29 -0.59 -69.74 -0.43
N GLY A 30 -1.22 -70.03 0.71
CA GLY A 30 -1.71 -69.03 1.65
C GLY A 30 -0.57 -68.26 2.33
N GLN A 31 0.50 -68.94 2.72
CA GLN A 31 1.70 -68.30 3.27
C GLN A 31 2.38 -67.37 2.24
N GLN A 32 2.41 -67.79 0.97
CA GLN A 32 2.98 -66.97 -0.10
C GLN A 32 2.15 -65.72 -0.39
N GLN A 33 0.81 -65.82 -0.34
CA GLN A 33 -0.08 -64.66 -0.47
C GLN A 33 0.07 -63.68 0.69
N LEU A 34 0.27 -64.18 1.92
CA LEU A 34 0.48 -63.35 3.11
C LEU A 34 1.75 -62.50 2.99
N LEU A 35 2.85 -63.10 2.52
CA LEU A 35 4.11 -62.40 2.26
C LEU A 35 3.96 -61.28 1.23
N ILE A 36 3.25 -61.53 0.13
CA ILE A 36 2.98 -60.51 -0.91
C ILE A 36 2.16 -59.35 -0.33
N LEU A 37 1.19 -59.66 0.55
CA LEU A 37 0.35 -58.65 1.18
C LEU A 37 1.14 -57.78 2.15
N GLU A 38 2.06 -58.37 2.93
CA GLU A 38 2.95 -57.63 3.83
C GLU A 38 3.91 -56.71 3.06
N GLU A 39 4.48 -57.18 1.94
CA GLU A 39 5.31 -56.34 1.05
C GLU A 39 4.50 -55.16 0.48
N GLN A 40 3.29 -55.42 -0.01
CA GLN A 40 2.42 -54.35 -0.52
C GLN A 40 2.05 -53.36 0.58
N GLN A 41 1.81 -53.82 1.80
CA GLN A 41 1.47 -52.95 2.92
C GLN A 41 2.67 -52.08 3.34
N GLN A 42 3.88 -52.64 3.37
CA GLN A 42 5.10 -51.86 3.63
C GLN A 42 5.35 -50.84 2.52
N GLN A 43 5.14 -51.22 1.25
CA GLN A 43 5.32 -50.32 0.13
C GLN A 43 4.35 -49.13 0.22
N LEU A 44 3.06 -49.38 0.47
CA LEU A 44 2.05 -48.34 0.67
C LEU A 44 2.39 -47.40 1.82
N GLN A 45 2.90 -47.93 2.95
CA GLN A 45 3.34 -47.10 4.06
C GLN A 45 4.53 -46.22 3.68
N SER A 46 5.49 -46.77 2.94
CA SER A 46 6.65 -45.99 2.47
C SER A 46 6.25 -44.87 1.51
N GLU A 47 5.32 -45.14 0.60
CA GLU A 47 4.79 -44.15 -0.35
C GLU A 47 4.02 -43.05 0.37
N GLN A 48 3.20 -43.39 1.38
CA GLN A 48 2.52 -42.39 2.22
C GLN A 48 3.52 -41.50 2.97
N GLN A 49 4.56 -42.08 3.54
CA GLN A 49 5.59 -41.34 4.28
C GLN A 49 6.35 -40.38 3.35
N GLN A 50 6.67 -40.83 2.14
CA GLN A 50 7.34 -40.02 1.14
C GLN A 50 6.46 -38.84 0.70
N LEU A 51 5.19 -39.08 0.41
CA LEU A 51 4.24 -38.05 -0.04
C LEU A 51 3.98 -37.00 1.04
N LEU A 52 3.96 -37.41 2.32
CA LEU A 52 3.87 -36.48 3.46
C LEU A 52 5.11 -35.57 3.53
N THR A 53 6.29 -36.16 3.30
CA THR A 53 7.57 -35.43 3.35
C THR A 53 7.67 -34.42 2.21
N GLU A 54 7.29 -34.82 1.00
CA GLU A 54 7.23 -33.93 -0.17
C GLU A 54 6.24 -32.78 0.07
N GLN A 55 5.06 -33.06 0.64
CA GLN A 55 4.09 -32.00 0.97
C GLN A 55 4.66 -31.02 2.01
N GLN A 56 5.38 -31.51 3.02
CA GLN A 56 5.99 -30.67 4.06
C GLN A 56 7.11 -29.78 3.48
N GLN A 57 7.92 -30.31 2.56
CA GLN A 57 8.95 -29.55 1.84
C GLN A 57 8.34 -28.43 1.00
N LEU A 58 7.34 -28.76 0.18
CA LEU A 58 6.61 -27.77 -0.64
C LEU A 58 6.04 -26.62 0.20
N LEU A 59 5.47 -26.94 1.36
CA LEU A 59 4.89 -25.94 2.25
C LEU A 59 5.96 -25.02 2.85
N THR A 60 7.14 -25.56 3.13
CA THR A 60 8.30 -24.82 3.65
C THR A 60 8.90 -23.92 2.56
N GLU A 61 9.07 -24.43 1.34
CA GLU A 61 9.54 -23.66 0.19
C GLU A 61 8.61 -22.49 -0.12
N LEU A 62 7.30 -22.73 -0.15
CA LEU A 62 6.30 -21.68 -0.39
C LEU A 62 6.33 -20.59 0.69
N GLN A 63 6.51 -20.96 1.96
CA GLN A 63 6.68 -20.00 3.05
C GLN A 63 7.97 -19.18 2.90
N SER A 64 9.06 -19.84 2.51
CA SER A 64 10.34 -19.18 2.25
C SER A 64 10.25 -18.19 1.10
N GLU A 65 9.64 -18.58 -0.03
CA GLU A 65 9.44 -17.71 -1.19
C GLU A 65 8.58 -16.50 -0.84
N GLN A 66 7.49 -16.72 -0.10
CA GLN A 66 6.62 -15.63 0.35
C GLN A 66 7.37 -14.64 1.25
N GLN A 67 8.24 -15.13 2.15
CA GLN A 67 9.03 -14.30 3.04
C GLN A 67 10.15 -13.56 2.31
N GLN A 68 10.78 -14.20 1.32
CA GLN A 68 11.76 -13.56 0.46
C GLN A 68 11.13 -12.43 -0.35
N LEU A 69 9.95 -12.67 -0.96
CA LEU A 69 9.23 -11.66 -1.71
C LEU A 69 8.88 -10.43 -0.84
N LEU A 70 8.45 -10.66 0.40
CA LEU A 70 8.16 -9.60 1.37
C LEU A 70 9.43 -8.79 1.72
N THR A 71 10.55 -9.48 1.88
CA THR A 71 11.85 -8.87 2.20
C THR A 71 12.37 -8.02 1.05
N GLU A 72 12.31 -8.54 -0.18
CA GLU A 72 12.69 -7.81 -1.39
C GLU A 72 11.81 -6.58 -1.58
N GLN A 73 10.50 -6.69 -1.31
CA GLN A 73 9.60 -5.55 -1.34
C GLN A 73 10.03 -4.48 -0.32
N GLN A 74 10.28 -4.88 0.94
CA GLN A 74 10.76 -3.98 1.99
C GLN A 74 12.07 -3.28 1.64
N GLN A 75 13.06 -4.00 1.10
CA GLN A 75 14.35 -3.42 0.70
C GLN A 75 14.17 -2.42 -0.46
N ASN A 76 13.30 -2.75 -1.42
CA ASN A 76 12.97 -1.85 -2.52
C ASN A 76 12.26 -0.58 -2.02
N TYR A 77 11.46 -0.68 -0.95
CA TYR A 77 10.90 0.47 -0.24
C TYR A 77 11.96 1.24 0.57
N GLN A 78 12.95 0.58 1.16
CA GLN A 78 14.05 1.23 1.91
C GLN A 78 14.97 2.11 1.04
N GLY A 79 15.39 1.60 -0.12
CA GLY A 79 16.21 2.40 -1.07
C GLY A 79 15.47 3.64 -1.58
N LEU A 80 14.17 3.50 -1.76
CA LEU A 80 13.24 4.58 -2.08
C LEU A 80 13.10 5.64 -0.97
N ILE A 81 13.28 5.27 0.31
CA ILE A 81 13.25 6.22 1.44
C ILE A 81 14.43 7.16 1.35
N LEU A 82 15.62 6.64 1.09
CA LEU A 82 16.82 7.45 0.97
C LEU A 82 16.68 8.48 -0.15
N ASP A 83 16.07 8.11 -1.28
CA ASP A 83 15.79 9.06 -2.34
C ASP A 83 14.87 10.19 -1.85
N LEU A 84 13.82 9.91 -1.06
CA LEU A 84 12.79 10.89 -0.65
C LEU A 84 13.33 12.13 0.06
N PHE A 85 14.50 12.01 0.69
CA PHE A 85 15.17 13.08 1.43
C PHE A 85 16.29 13.76 0.66
N HIS A 86 16.57 13.32 -0.58
CA HIS A 86 17.48 14.03 -1.48
C HIS A 86 16.64 14.86 -2.46
N PRO A 87 16.49 16.18 -2.24
CA PRO A 87 15.71 17.01 -3.12
C PRO A 87 16.27 16.97 -4.54
N THR A 88 15.45 16.60 -5.52
CA THR A 88 15.84 16.72 -6.93
C THR A 88 15.53 18.14 -7.38
N SER A 89 16.56 18.98 -7.52
CA SER A 89 16.43 20.34 -8.04
C SER A 89 16.09 20.28 -9.54
N SER A 90 14.82 20.45 -9.87
CA SER A 90 14.32 20.48 -11.25
C SER A 90 13.27 21.57 -11.34
N ILE A 91 13.71 22.80 -11.60
CA ILE A 91 12.81 23.91 -11.93
C ILE A 91 12.18 23.61 -13.29
N ALA A 92 10.86 23.43 -13.32
CA ALA A 92 10.12 23.18 -14.56
C ALA A 92 10.18 24.39 -15.50
N SER A 93 10.23 24.14 -16.81
CA SER A 93 10.24 25.23 -17.80
C SER A 93 8.89 25.98 -17.83
N SER A 94 8.88 27.25 -18.24
CA SER A 94 7.65 28.06 -18.42
C SER A 94 6.58 27.38 -19.30
N LYS A 95 7.00 26.67 -20.37
CA LYS A 95 6.08 25.93 -21.24
C LYS A 95 5.46 24.72 -20.54
N GLU A 96 6.25 24.03 -19.72
CA GLU A 96 5.81 22.88 -18.93
C GLU A 96 4.85 23.31 -17.81
N LEU A 97 5.19 24.40 -17.13
CA LEU A 97 4.34 25.07 -16.14
C LEU A 97 2.93 25.37 -16.69
N LYS A 98 2.87 25.96 -17.90
CA LYS A 98 1.60 26.23 -18.55
C LYS A 98 0.84 24.94 -18.90
N ARG A 99 1.52 23.94 -19.48
CA ARG A 99 0.89 22.70 -19.94
C ARG A 99 0.20 21.93 -18.81
N TYR A 100 0.89 21.72 -17.68
CA TYR A 100 0.27 20.94 -16.60
C TYR A 100 -0.84 21.73 -15.91
N ARG A 101 -0.68 23.06 -15.81
CA ARG A 101 -1.71 23.93 -15.24
C ARG A 101 -2.99 23.84 -16.08
N ASP A 102 -2.88 24.03 -17.39
CA ASP A 102 -4.02 23.93 -18.32
C ASP A 102 -4.63 22.51 -18.29
N GLY A 103 -3.79 21.47 -18.22
CA GLY A 103 -4.22 20.08 -18.06
C GLY A 103 -5.03 19.84 -16.78
N ALA A 104 -4.59 20.40 -15.64
CA ALA A 104 -5.31 20.29 -14.38
C ALA A 104 -6.66 21.03 -14.42
N PHE A 105 -6.74 22.22 -15.02
CA PHE A 105 -8.02 22.89 -15.23
C PHE A 105 -8.95 22.05 -16.11
N ALA A 106 -8.46 21.52 -17.23
CA ALA A 106 -9.25 20.65 -18.08
C ALA A 106 -9.72 19.37 -17.38
N PHE A 107 -8.88 18.76 -16.54
CA PHE A 107 -9.22 17.57 -15.76
C PHE A 107 -10.37 17.82 -14.79
N TYR A 108 -10.34 18.92 -14.04
CA TYR A 108 -11.36 19.21 -13.02
C TYR A 108 -12.64 19.83 -13.58
N TYR A 109 -12.54 20.65 -14.63
CA TYR A 109 -13.64 21.46 -15.15
C TYR A 109 -14.13 21.01 -16.53
N GLY A 110 -13.48 20.02 -17.15
CA GLY A 110 -13.71 19.62 -18.55
C GLY A 110 -13.16 20.61 -19.58
N SER A 111 -12.64 21.76 -19.15
CA SER A 111 -12.07 22.80 -20.02
C SER A 111 -11.03 23.65 -19.28
N SER A 112 -9.99 24.09 -20.00
CA SER A 112 -8.99 25.05 -19.51
C SER A 112 -9.34 26.51 -19.82
N SER A 113 -10.55 26.76 -20.33
CA SER A 113 -11.02 28.10 -20.74
C SER A 113 -12.41 28.42 -20.16
N CYS A 114 -12.55 28.37 -18.84
CA CYS A 114 -13.78 28.76 -18.13
C CYS A 114 -13.75 30.25 -17.78
N ALA A 115 -14.93 30.89 -17.74
CA ALA A 115 -15.06 32.30 -17.34
C ALA A 115 -14.68 32.53 -15.88
N ALA A 116 -14.93 31.55 -15.01
CA ALA A 116 -14.53 31.52 -13.62
C ALA A 116 -14.19 30.09 -13.21
N TYR A 117 -13.33 29.98 -12.20
CA TYR A 117 -12.90 28.73 -11.59
C TYR A 117 -13.12 28.79 -10.08
N THR A 118 -13.30 27.65 -9.45
CA THR A 118 -13.44 27.56 -7.99
C THR A 118 -12.08 27.25 -7.35
N CYS A 119 -11.66 28.05 -6.38
CA CYS A 119 -10.61 27.64 -5.46
C CYS A 119 -11.09 26.41 -4.69
N MET A 120 -10.43 25.25 -4.85
CA MET A 120 -10.91 24.00 -4.26
C MET A 120 -10.88 24.00 -2.74
N VAL A 121 -10.08 24.87 -2.11
CA VAL A 121 -9.96 24.93 -0.65
C VAL A 121 -11.02 25.86 -0.05
N THR A 122 -11.19 27.06 -0.62
CA THR A 122 -12.10 28.08 -0.06
C THR A 122 -13.49 28.06 -0.67
N GLY A 123 -13.66 27.47 -1.85
CA GLY A 123 -14.90 27.49 -2.62
C GLY A 123 -15.19 28.81 -3.33
N MET A 124 -14.28 29.78 -3.26
CA MET A 124 -14.46 31.06 -3.93
C MET A 124 -14.31 30.92 -5.44
N GLU A 125 -15.18 31.61 -6.19
CA GLU A 125 -14.97 31.84 -7.61
C GLU A 125 -13.83 32.85 -7.82
N CYS A 126 -12.92 32.51 -8.73
CA CYS A 126 -11.70 33.22 -9.05
C CYS A 126 -11.46 33.17 -10.55
N SER A 127 -10.76 34.16 -11.08
CA SER A 127 -10.20 34.08 -12.43
C SER A 127 -9.05 33.06 -12.46
N ALA A 128 -8.69 32.56 -13.65
CA ALA A 128 -7.57 31.63 -13.80
C ALA A 128 -6.27 32.20 -13.19
N GLY A 129 -6.00 33.49 -13.38
CA GLY A 129 -4.80 34.18 -12.92
C GLY A 129 -4.63 34.23 -11.40
N GLU A 130 -5.73 34.13 -10.66
CA GLU A 130 -5.75 34.13 -9.18
C GLU A 130 -5.55 32.73 -8.59
N LEU A 131 -5.42 31.70 -9.44
CA LEU A 131 -5.30 30.31 -9.05
C LEU A 131 -3.99 29.68 -9.55
N VAL A 132 -3.47 28.79 -8.73
CA VAL A 132 -2.30 27.95 -8.99
C VAL A 132 -2.70 26.48 -9.04
N ALA A 133 -1.92 25.71 -9.78
CA ALA A 133 -2.01 24.26 -9.84
C ALA A 133 -0.96 23.68 -8.88
N GLY A 134 -1.31 23.63 -7.59
CA GLY A 134 -0.41 23.21 -6.53
C GLY A 134 -0.25 21.70 -6.46
N HIS A 135 0.99 21.23 -6.46
CA HIS A 135 1.32 19.81 -6.40
C HIS A 135 1.07 19.22 -5.00
N ILE A 136 0.45 18.04 -4.92
CA ILE A 136 0.29 17.28 -3.67
C ILE A 136 1.62 16.61 -3.32
N TYR A 137 2.13 15.79 -4.23
CA TYR A 137 3.49 15.26 -4.19
C TYR A 137 4.44 16.30 -4.77
N ARG A 138 5.34 16.81 -3.92
CA ARG A 138 6.15 18.00 -4.22
C ARG A 138 7.13 17.78 -5.37
N GLN A 139 7.42 18.84 -6.10
CA GLN A 139 8.36 18.80 -7.22
C GLN A 139 9.79 18.44 -6.79
N GLN A 140 10.20 18.87 -5.60
CA GLN A 140 11.50 18.56 -5.03
C GLN A 140 11.63 17.12 -4.53
N TRP A 141 10.52 16.39 -4.42
CA TRP A 141 10.57 14.99 -4.01
C TRP A 141 10.92 14.07 -5.19
N PRO A 142 11.50 12.88 -4.94
CA PRO A 142 11.93 11.98 -5.99
C PRO A 142 10.79 11.53 -6.87
N LYS A 143 11.03 11.64 -8.17
CA LYS A 143 10.07 11.20 -9.19
C LYS A 143 10.01 9.68 -9.31
N SER A 144 11.02 8.95 -8.84
CA SER A 144 11.08 7.48 -8.84
C SER A 144 9.90 6.84 -8.09
N TRP A 145 9.43 7.47 -7.02
CA TRP A 145 8.23 7.07 -6.28
C TRP A 145 6.96 7.17 -7.09
N LEU A 146 6.77 8.30 -7.79
CA LEU A 146 5.58 8.52 -8.62
C LEU A 146 5.51 7.48 -9.75
N ALA A 147 6.65 7.17 -10.38
CA ALA A 147 6.72 6.16 -11.44
C ALA A 147 6.24 4.78 -10.97
N LYS A 148 6.60 4.37 -9.74
CA LYS A 148 6.18 3.07 -9.17
C LYS A 148 4.69 2.98 -8.89
N VAL A 149 4.03 4.12 -8.66
CA VAL A 149 2.57 4.17 -8.53
C VAL A 149 1.87 4.46 -9.86
N GLY A 150 2.60 4.48 -10.98
CA GLY A 150 2.06 4.69 -12.32
C GLY A 150 1.62 6.13 -12.60
N ILE A 151 2.23 7.11 -11.94
CA ILE A 151 1.86 8.52 -12.02
C ILE A 151 3.08 9.37 -12.36
N THR A 152 2.87 10.49 -13.04
CA THR A 152 3.92 11.47 -13.32
C THR A 152 3.79 12.68 -12.39
N LEU A 153 4.87 13.42 -12.18
CA LEU A 153 4.84 14.63 -11.33
C LEU A 153 3.74 15.62 -11.74
N HIS A 154 3.55 15.80 -13.05
CA HIS A 154 2.59 16.75 -13.63
C HIS A 154 1.21 16.14 -13.92
N ASP A 155 0.93 14.93 -13.41
CA ASP A 155 -0.38 14.31 -13.52
C ASP A 155 -1.44 15.17 -12.82
N SER A 156 -2.59 15.35 -13.47
CA SER A 156 -3.67 16.20 -12.94
C SER A 156 -4.25 15.70 -11.61
N SER A 157 -4.15 14.39 -11.34
CA SER A 157 -4.54 13.80 -10.06
C SER A 157 -3.57 14.10 -8.91
N ASN A 158 -2.35 14.58 -9.22
CA ASN A 158 -1.36 15.06 -8.25
C ASN A 158 -1.50 16.57 -7.96
N ILE A 159 -2.58 17.21 -8.41
CA ILE A 159 -2.73 18.67 -8.35
C ILE A 159 -4.02 19.05 -7.62
N ILE A 160 -3.95 20.13 -6.82
CA ILE A 160 -5.11 20.84 -6.28
C ILE A 160 -5.09 22.28 -6.80
N ILE A 161 -6.23 22.73 -7.33
CA ILE A 161 -6.42 24.11 -7.78
C ILE A 161 -6.75 25.00 -6.58
N MET A 162 -5.85 25.90 -6.23
CA MET A 162 -5.99 26.75 -5.04
C MET A 162 -5.43 28.16 -5.28
N GLN A 163 -5.60 29.06 -4.32
CA GLN A 163 -4.97 30.39 -4.39
C GLN A 163 -3.48 30.31 -3.96
N PRO A 164 -2.58 31.17 -4.47
CA PRO A 164 -1.14 31.12 -4.19
C PRO A 164 -0.76 31.09 -2.70
N GLN A 165 -1.46 31.84 -1.85
CA GLN A 165 -1.21 31.85 -0.41
C GLN A 165 -1.48 30.50 0.27
N LEU A 166 -2.46 29.76 -0.24
CA LEU A 166 -2.80 28.44 0.30
C LEU A 166 -1.74 27.43 -0.11
N GLU A 167 -1.23 27.51 -1.34
CA GLU A 167 -0.12 26.70 -1.82
C GLU A 167 1.13 26.94 -0.97
N ARG A 168 1.49 28.21 -0.69
CA ARG A 168 2.62 28.52 0.18
C ARG A 168 2.47 27.89 1.57
N ALA A 169 1.27 27.98 2.17
CA ALA A 169 1.01 27.37 3.47
C ALA A 169 1.00 25.83 3.42
N PHE A 170 0.51 25.24 2.33
CA PHE A 170 0.51 23.80 2.08
C PHE A 170 1.94 23.27 1.95
N HIS A 171 2.79 24.00 1.21
CA HIS A 171 4.23 23.75 1.09
C HIS A 171 5.00 23.96 2.41
N LYS A 172 4.42 24.64 3.40
CA LYS A 172 4.97 24.77 4.75
C LYS A 172 4.35 23.79 5.75
N TRP A 173 3.59 22.79 5.29
CA TRP A 173 2.92 21.79 6.14
C TRP A 173 1.88 22.36 7.10
N GLN A 174 1.44 23.60 6.89
CA GLN A 174 0.57 24.30 7.84
C GLN A 174 -0.89 23.84 7.74
N TRP A 175 -1.26 23.17 6.65
CA TRP A 175 -2.54 22.51 6.48
C TRP A 175 -2.41 21.33 5.50
N ILE A 176 -3.39 20.43 5.53
CA ILE A 176 -3.42 19.17 4.78
C ILE A 176 -4.81 18.89 4.20
N VAL A 177 -4.86 17.91 3.29
CA VAL A 177 -6.09 17.28 2.84
C VAL A 177 -6.14 15.85 3.36
N LEU A 178 -7.14 15.53 4.17
CA LEU A 178 -7.45 14.19 4.67
C LEU A 178 -8.45 13.51 3.72
N PRO A 179 -8.05 12.45 2.99
CA PRO A 179 -8.96 11.71 2.11
C PRO A 179 -9.84 10.73 2.92
N GLY A 180 -11.15 10.95 2.91
CA GLY A 180 -12.15 10.03 3.44
C GLY A 180 -12.72 9.06 2.40
N PRO A 181 -13.65 8.18 2.81
CA PRO A 181 -14.31 7.23 1.92
C PRO A 181 -15.08 7.90 0.78
N ASP A 182 -15.69 9.06 1.05
CA ASP A 182 -16.56 9.77 0.11
C ASP A 182 -16.18 11.24 -0.10
N ASP A 183 -15.28 11.78 0.72
CA ASP A 183 -14.90 13.20 0.69
C ASP A 183 -13.41 13.44 0.96
N TYR A 184 -13.01 14.70 0.82
CA TYR A 184 -11.67 15.19 1.11
C TYR A 184 -11.85 16.33 2.10
N LYS A 185 -11.23 16.27 3.27
CA LYS A 185 -11.37 17.29 4.31
C LYS A 185 -10.10 18.12 4.42
N VAL A 186 -10.26 19.43 4.46
CA VAL A 186 -9.17 20.36 4.75
C VAL A 186 -8.94 20.36 6.26
N HIS A 187 -7.70 20.20 6.69
CA HIS A 187 -7.34 20.22 8.10
C HIS A 187 -6.15 21.14 8.31
N VAL A 188 -6.31 22.15 9.17
CA VAL A 188 -5.25 23.10 9.51
C VAL A 188 -4.44 22.54 10.66
N LEU A 189 -3.12 22.46 10.49
CA LEU A 189 -2.19 21.93 11.49
C LEU A 189 -1.48 23.02 12.28
N TYR A 190 -1.30 24.21 11.70
CA TYR A 190 -0.57 25.32 12.32
C TYR A 190 -1.47 26.14 13.26
N PRO A 191 -1.28 26.07 14.60
CA PRO A 191 -2.23 26.65 15.56
C PRO A 191 -2.42 28.17 15.44
N PRO A 192 -1.40 29.00 15.13
CA PRO A 192 -1.61 30.44 14.97
C PRO A 192 -2.65 30.81 13.90
N PHE A 193 -2.87 29.97 12.89
CA PHE A 193 -3.96 30.20 11.93
C PHE A 193 -5.35 30.10 12.55
N LEU A 194 -5.51 29.40 13.67
CA LEU A 194 -6.78 29.24 14.38
C LEU A 194 -6.87 30.15 15.60
N ASP A 195 -5.75 30.41 16.27
CA ASP A 195 -5.73 31.03 17.60
C ASP A 195 -5.18 32.47 17.62
N ASP A 196 -4.31 32.85 16.67
CA ASP A 196 -3.70 34.19 16.63
C ASP A 196 -4.55 35.16 15.80
N PRO A 197 -5.11 36.23 16.41
CA PRO A 197 -5.93 37.21 15.70
C PRO A 197 -5.24 37.89 14.52
N MET A 198 -3.90 37.94 14.52
CA MET A 198 -3.09 38.53 13.44
C MET A 198 -2.91 37.58 12.25
N GLN A 199 -3.05 36.28 12.46
CA GLN A 199 -2.82 35.24 11.43
C GLN A 199 -4.09 34.45 11.07
N GLN A 200 -5.21 34.68 11.76
CA GLN A 200 -6.46 33.94 11.55
C GLN A 200 -7.08 34.10 10.16
N TYR A 201 -6.66 35.10 9.39
CA TYR A 201 -7.19 35.39 8.05
C TYR A 201 -6.31 34.83 6.94
N ILE A 202 -6.93 34.32 5.89
CA ILE A 202 -6.23 33.87 4.69
C ILE A 202 -5.80 35.11 3.89
N SER A 203 -4.53 35.50 4.04
CA SER A 203 -3.92 36.69 3.42
C SER A 203 -3.99 36.64 1.88
N GLY A 204 -4.48 37.69 1.23
CA GLY A 204 -4.62 37.77 -0.24
C GLY A 204 -6.06 37.97 -0.72
N ASN A 205 -7.04 37.77 0.16
CA ASN A 205 -8.40 38.22 -0.07
C ASN A 205 -8.53 39.68 0.37
N ALA A 206 -8.11 40.62 -0.48
CA ALA A 206 -8.46 42.03 -0.33
C ALA A 206 -10.00 42.14 -0.27
N GLY A 207 -10.57 42.20 0.94
CA GLY A 207 -11.98 42.54 1.18
C GLY A 207 -12.96 41.43 1.57
N LYS A 208 -12.58 40.14 1.70
CA LYS A 208 -13.56 39.06 2.03
C LYS A 208 -13.41 38.37 3.39
N GLY A 209 -12.38 38.67 4.18
CA GLY A 209 -12.32 38.29 5.61
C GLY A 209 -12.42 36.80 5.94
N MET A 210 -12.13 35.89 4.99
CA MET A 210 -12.21 34.46 5.24
C MET A 210 -11.11 34.01 6.22
N ARG A 211 -11.51 33.24 7.23
CA ARG A 211 -10.61 32.73 8.26
C ARG A 211 -10.23 31.28 7.99
N TRP A 212 -9.07 30.88 8.48
CA TRP A 212 -8.64 29.47 8.42
C TRP A 212 -9.61 28.54 9.14
N GLN A 213 -10.25 29.02 10.21
CA GLN A 213 -11.28 28.27 10.93
C GLN A 213 -12.50 27.94 10.04
N ASP A 214 -12.81 28.77 9.04
CA ASP A 214 -13.96 28.55 8.16
C ASP A 214 -13.73 27.39 7.17
N ILE A 215 -12.46 27.03 6.91
CA ILE A 215 -12.07 25.90 6.06
C ILE A 215 -11.60 24.68 6.87
N HIS A 216 -11.19 24.85 8.12
CA HIS A 216 -10.73 23.76 8.98
C HIS A 216 -11.87 22.74 9.23
N GLY A 217 -11.62 21.47 8.93
CA GLY A 217 -12.60 20.39 8.98
C GLY A 217 -13.61 20.39 7.83
N GLY A 218 -13.60 21.43 6.98
CA GLY A 218 -14.48 21.58 5.84
C GLY A 218 -14.11 20.66 4.68
N LYS A 219 -15.08 20.38 3.81
CA LYS A 219 -14.85 19.58 2.59
C LYS A 219 -14.16 20.42 1.52
N LEU A 220 -13.18 19.82 0.84
CA LEU A 220 -12.60 20.32 -0.40
C LEU A 220 -13.71 20.47 -1.45
N LYS A 221 -13.75 21.63 -2.10
CA LYS A 221 -14.77 22.05 -3.06
C LYS A 221 -14.36 21.58 -4.46
N LEU A 222 -14.92 20.43 -4.85
CA LEU A 222 -14.58 19.77 -6.11
C LEU A 222 -15.60 20.17 -7.19
N PRO A 223 -15.19 20.78 -8.32
CA PRO A 223 -16.08 21.35 -9.34
C PRO A 223 -16.75 20.30 -10.26
N GLY A 224 -16.50 19.01 -10.06
CA GLY A 224 -16.99 17.92 -10.92
C GLY A 224 -16.87 16.55 -10.27
N LEU A 225 -16.66 15.49 -11.08
CA LEU A 225 -16.42 14.11 -10.59
C LEU A 225 -14.94 13.77 -10.44
N ALA A 226 -14.05 14.51 -11.11
CA ALA A 226 -12.61 14.34 -11.00
C ALA A 226 -12.12 14.58 -9.56
N ARG A 227 -11.13 13.81 -9.11
CA ARG A 227 -10.61 13.85 -7.74
C ARG A 227 -9.08 13.87 -7.75
N PRO A 228 -8.45 14.58 -6.81
CA PRO A 228 -7.05 14.35 -6.50
C PRO A 228 -6.87 12.91 -6.00
N LEU A 229 -5.69 12.36 -6.17
CA LEU A 229 -5.46 10.98 -5.81
C LEU A 229 -5.33 10.80 -4.28
N ARG A 230 -6.17 9.92 -3.71
CA ARG A 230 -6.23 9.67 -2.25
C ARG A 230 -4.86 9.36 -1.65
N ARG A 231 -4.12 8.41 -2.24
CA ARG A 231 -2.81 8.01 -1.72
C ARG A 231 -1.77 9.13 -1.71
N LEU A 232 -1.82 10.08 -2.65
CA LEU A 232 -0.89 11.23 -2.63
C LEU A 232 -1.30 12.21 -1.54
N CYS A 233 -2.60 12.45 -1.35
CA CYS A 233 -3.11 13.25 -0.24
C CYS A 233 -2.73 12.61 1.10
N GLY A 234 -2.93 11.29 1.23
CA GLY A 234 -2.57 10.50 2.41
C GLY A 234 -1.08 10.54 2.71
N PHE A 235 -0.23 10.36 1.70
CA PHE A 235 1.23 10.46 1.83
C PHE A 235 1.66 11.86 2.29
N HIS A 236 1.19 12.92 1.62
CA HIS A 236 1.49 14.29 2.03
C HIS A 236 1.01 14.57 3.45
N ALA A 237 -0.22 14.19 3.78
CA ALA A 237 -0.80 14.37 5.10
C ALA A 237 -0.04 13.61 6.19
N ALA A 238 0.45 12.39 5.92
CA ALA A 238 1.24 11.62 6.88
C ALA A 238 2.51 12.38 7.30
N LEU A 239 3.25 12.86 6.31
CA LEU A 239 4.48 13.62 6.54
C LEU A 239 4.21 14.96 7.23
N ALA A 240 3.13 15.63 6.85
CA ALA A 240 2.71 16.89 7.46
C ALA A 240 2.31 16.73 8.93
N ILE A 241 1.52 15.71 9.26
CA ILE A 241 1.08 15.41 10.63
C ILE A 241 2.28 15.12 11.50
N GLN A 242 3.18 14.24 11.04
CA GLN A 242 4.42 13.92 11.74
C GLN A 242 5.28 15.17 11.98
N ASN A 243 5.43 16.04 10.98
CA ASN A 243 6.12 17.31 11.16
C ASN A 243 5.42 18.19 12.21
N ALA A 244 4.10 18.31 12.16
CA ALA A 244 3.34 19.09 13.12
C ALA A 244 3.47 18.54 14.56
N GLU A 245 3.53 17.22 14.74
CA GLU A 245 3.81 16.58 16.04
C GLU A 245 5.23 16.91 16.54
N VAL A 246 6.24 16.85 15.67
CA VAL A 246 7.63 17.20 16.00
C VAL A 246 7.76 18.67 16.38
N GLN A 247 7.07 19.56 15.67
CA GLN A 247 7.03 21.00 15.95
C GLN A 247 6.18 21.35 17.18
N GLY A 248 5.49 20.39 17.79
CA GLY A 248 4.59 20.62 18.91
C GLY A 248 3.33 21.42 18.55
N TRP A 249 2.99 21.48 17.26
CA TRP A 249 1.79 22.15 16.76
C TRP A 249 0.52 21.37 17.11
N VAL A 250 0.60 20.04 17.07
CA VAL A 250 -0.49 19.14 17.44
C VAL A 250 0.02 18.06 18.40
N PRO A 251 -0.80 17.58 19.36
CA PRO A 251 -0.44 16.44 20.19
C PRO A 251 -0.24 15.17 19.37
N LYS A 252 0.69 14.30 19.80
CA LYS A 252 0.93 13.02 19.13
C LYS A 252 -0.35 12.18 19.04
N GLY A 253 -0.69 11.75 17.83
CA GLY A 253 -1.86 10.92 17.54
C GLY A 253 -3.20 11.67 17.55
N SER A 254 -3.21 13.00 17.69
CA SER A 254 -4.48 13.77 17.70
C SER A 254 -5.10 13.91 16.32
N VAL A 255 -4.30 13.85 15.26
CA VAL A 255 -4.75 13.88 13.86
C VAL A 255 -4.50 12.51 13.26
N VAL A 256 -5.58 11.78 12.96
CA VAL A 256 -5.49 10.40 12.46
C VAL A 256 -5.79 10.39 10.96
N LEU A 257 -4.90 9.76 10.20
CA LEU A 257 -5.14 9.47 8.79
C LEU A 257 -6.21 8.38 8.65
N PRO A 258 -7.28 8.62 7.86
CA PRO A 258 -8.25 7.58 7.56
C PRO A 258 -7.59 6.41 6.84
N ASP A 259 -8.06 5.19 7.12
CA ASP A 259 -7.58 3.98 6.42
C ASP A 259 -7.77 4.07 4.91
N THR A 260 -8.84 4.74 4.48
CA THR A 260 -9.15 5.02 3.07
C THR A 260 -8.11 5.86 2.34
N SER A 261 -7.15 6.44 3.06
CA SER A 261 -5.99 7.13 2.46
C SER A 261 -5.11 6.18 1.67
N TRP A 262 -5.13 4.89 2.02
CA TRP A 262 -4.24 3.87 1.47
C TRP A 262 -4.94 2.90 0.51
N ASP A 263 -6.27 2.96 0.40
CA ASP A 263 -7.08 2.06 -0.43
C ASP A 263 -6.65 2.12 -1.91
N SER A 264 -5.78 1.19 -2.30
CA SER A 264 -5.30 1.01 -3.66
C SER A 264 -4.86 -0.44 -3.85
N PRO A 265 -5.13 -1.08 -5.01
CA PRO A 265 -4.65 -2.43 -5.30
C PRO A 265 -3.12 -2.57 -5.26
N THR A 266 -2.38 -1.45 -5.32
CA THR A 266 -0.93 -1.42 -5.42
C THR A 266 -0.23 -0.80 -4.20
N CYS A 267 -0.97 -0.52 -3.12
CA CYS A 267 -0.42 0.11 -1.92
C CYS A 267 -0.85 -0.66 -0.67
N ASP A 268 0.10 -1.34 -0.05
CA ASP A 268 -0.12 -2.00 1.23
C ASP A 268 0.04 -0.96 2.37
N LYS A 269 -1.03 -0.77 3.13
CA LYS A 269 -1.07 0.12 4.30
C LYS A 269 0.03 -0.22 5.31
N GLN A 270 0.27 -1.49 5.61
CA GLN A 270 1.28 -1.90 6.59
C GLN A 270 2.68 -1.55 6.10
N LEU A 271 2.97 -1.74 4.81
CA LEU A 271 4.25 -1.34 4.22
C LEU A 271 4.45 0.17 4.26
N MET A 272 3.41 0.95 3.97
CA MET A 272 3.49 2.41 4.06
C MET A 272 3.67 2.89 5.51
N GLN A 273 3.02 2.24 6.45
CA GLN A 273 3.15 2.56 7.87
C GLN A 273 4.54 2.18 8.40
N GLN A 274 5.08 1.03 7.99
CA GLN A 274 6.48 0.65 8.23
C GLN A 274 7.45 1.64 7.60
N PHE A 275 7.18 2.10 6.37
CA PHE A 275 7.93 3.16 5.71
C PHE A 275 7.95 4.42 6.58
N LEU A 276 6.80 4.97 6.95
CA LEU A 276 6.69 6.20 7.77
C LEU A 276 7.42 6.05 9.12
N ASN A 277 7.25 4.91 9.79
CA ASN A 277 7.89 4.61 11.06
C ASN A 277 9.41 4.45 10.93
N SER A 278 9.90 3.87 9.82
CA SER A 278 11.34 3.76 9.57
C SER A 278 11.99 5.13 9.35
N VAL A 279 11.23 6.10 8.83
CA VAL A 279 11.73 7.46 8.68
C VAL A 279 11.84 8.20 10.03
N GLU A 280 10.97 7.90 11.01
CA GLU A 280 11.14 8.40 12.39
C GLU A 280 12.48 7.95 13.01
N LEU A 281 12.90 6.72 12.73
CA LEU A 281 14.08 6.08 13.34
C LEU A 281 15.42 6.56 12.75
N CYS A 282 15.46 6.95 11.48
CA CYS A 282 16.71 7.33 10.82
C CYS A 282 17.26 8.70 11.20
N GLY A 283 16.55 9.53 11.99
CA GLY A 283 17.04 10.83 12.49
C GLY A 283 17.34 11.89 11.40
N ALA A 284 17.31 11.53 10.12
CA ALA A 284 17.58 12.39 8.97
C ALA A 284 16.63 13.60 8.88
N TRP A 285 15.43 13.51 9.46
CA TRP A 285 14.47 14.61 9.56
C TRP A 285 14.97 15.83 10.33
N ARG A 286 15.79 15.61 11.37
CA ARG A 286 16.16 16.67 12.31
C ARG A 286 17.18 17.66 11.71
N LEU A 287 17.89 17.27 10.65
CA LEU A 287 18.95 18.07 10.02
C LEU A 287 18.46 18.92 8.84
N GLN A 288 17.45 18.47 8.09
CA GLN A 288 17.02 19.15 6.86
C GLN A 288 15.86 20.14 7.05
N MET A 289 15.12 20.02 8.16
CA MET A 289 14.01 20.92 8.52
C MET A 289 14.50 22.22 9.17
N SER A 290 15.74 22.26 9.67
CA SER A 290 16.39 23.48 10.17
C SER A 290 16.96 24.35 9.06
N GLU A 291 17.39 23.78 7.94
CA GLU A 291 18.07 24.53 6.86
C GLU A 291 17.12 25.23 5.89
N THR A 292 15.85 24.79 5.77
CA THR A 292 14.87 25.45 4.88
C THR A 292 14.10 26.61 5.54
N ALA A 293 14.37 26.90 6.81
CA ALA A 293 13.75 28.01 7.54
C ALA A 293 14.47 29.36 7.35
N GLU A 294 15.70 29.38 6.80
CA GLU A 294 16.55 30.59 6.79
C GLU A 294 16.79 31.26 5.43
N ASP A 295 16.30 30.71 4.30
CA ASP A 295 16.77 31.16 2.97
C ASP A 295 15.74 31.90 2.08
N ASP A 296 14.66 32.44 2.66
CA ASP A 296 13.67 33.28 1.93
C ASP A 296 13.72 34.77 2.33
N SER A 297 14.82 35.22 2.96
CA SER A 297 15.11 36.65 3.13
C SER A 297 16.18 37.10 2.14
N ASP A 298 15.70 37.60 1.00
CA ASP A 298 16.33 38.57 0.08
C ASP A 298 16.28 38.13 -1.39
N ALA A 299 15.17 38.48 -2.04
CA ALA A 299 15.19 38.91 -3.43
C ALA A 299 13.99 39.84 -3.67
N GLY A 300 14.30 41.11 -3.94
CA GLY A 300 13.33 42.16 -4.30
C GLY A 300 12.76 42.02 -5.71
#